data_AF-A0AA84ZH45-F1
#
_entry.id   AF-A0AA84ZH45-F1
#
_cell.length_a   1.000
_cell.length_b   1.000
_cell.length_c   1.000
_cell.angle_alpha   90.00
_cell.angle_beta   90.00
_cell.angle_gamma   90.00
#
_symmetry.space_group_name_H-M   'P 1'
#
loop_
_entity.id
_entity.type
_entity.pdbx_description
1 polymer ?
#
loop_
_entity_poly.entity_id
_entity_poly.type
_entity_poly.pdbx_seq_one_letter_code
_entity_poly.pdbx_strand_id
1 'polypeptide(L)'
;MKLLFYYFVVLSGGPLASEYKLIQFHLHWGSGNNWGSEHMINGISCPAELHCVFINTKYATMETAITYSDGLSVVGIFFQLGKSSNNNNALKRLCSLLKSTKKGESKDIQPMLDLNTLLPIYIPKVKINQPIGCKRE
;
A
#
# COMPACT_ATOMS: atom_id res chain seq x y z
N MET A 1 3.91 25.25 21.67
CA MET A 1 4.36 23.84 21.64
C MET A 1 3.66 23.15 20.49
N LYS A 2 4.36 22.83 19.39
CA LYS A 2 3.77 22.22 18.19
C LYS A 2 4.16 20.75 18.18
N LEU A 3 3.27 19.88 18.70
CA LEU A 3 3.43 18.43 18.51
C LEU A 3 2.95 18.10 17.11
N LEU A 4 3.88 17.68 16.24
CA LEU A 4 3.60 17.09 14.95
C LEU A 4 3.96 15.60 15.03
N PHE A 5 2.95 14.76 15.23
CA PHE A 5 3.08 13.32 15.00
C PHE A 5 2.75 13.04 13.55
N TYR A 6 3.72 12.61 12.76
CA TYR A 6 3.45 12.05 11.45
C TYR A 6 3.59 10.53 11.50
N TYR A 7 2.45 9.85 11.56
CA TYR A 7 2.37 8.39 11.42
C TYR A 7 2.65 8.03 9.95
N PHE A 8 3.81 7.45 9.67
CA PHE A 8 4.15 6.98 8.33
C PHE A 8 4.44 5.48 8.35
N VAL A 9 3.93 4.77 7.34
CA VAL A 9 4.32 3.39 7.06
C VAL A 9 5.70 3.43 6.40
N VAL A 10 6.67 2.73 6.98
CA VAL A 10 8.05 2.65 6.48
C VAL A 10 8.34 1.25 5.95
N LEU A 11 8.99 1.21 4.78
CA LEU A 11 9.54 0.01 4.15
C LEU A 11 11.06 0.03 4.30
N SER A 12 11.63 -1.05 4.81
CA SER A 12 13.07 -1.20 5.01
C SER A 12 13.49 -2.69 5.01
N GLY A 13 14.80 -2.94 4.84
CA GLY A 13 15.36 -4.29 4.77
C GLY A 13 15.26 -4.94 3.39
N GLY A 14 15.50 -6.25 3.33
CA GLY A 14 15.51 -6.99 2.06
C GLY A 14 16.55 -6.43 1.08
N PRO A 15 16.18 -6.14 -0.17
CA PRO A 15 17.10 -5.57 -1.17
C PRO A 15 17.34 -4.06 -1.00
N LEU A 16 16.72 -3.40 -0.02
CA LEU A 16 16.75 -1.94 0.12
C LEU A 16 17.97 -1.49 0.94
N ALA A 17 18.72 -0.53 0.39
CA ALA A 17 19.84 0.12 1.08
C ALA A 17 19.40 1.26 2.01
N SER A 18 18.18 1.77 1.84
CA SER A 18 17.61 2.90 2.59
C SER A 18 16.22 2.56 3.12
N GLU A 19 15.68 3.44 3.98
CA GLU A 19 14.27 3.42 4.37
C GLU A 19 13.43 4.20 3.35
N TYR A 20 12.20 3.75 3.14
CA TYR A 20 11.25 4.39 2.25
C TYR A 20 9.92 4.62 2.97
N LYS A 21 9.32 5.80 2.84
CA LYS A 21 8.02 6.14 3.46
C LYS A 21 6.89 5.98 2.45
N LEU A 22 5.77 5.38 2.86
CA LEU A 22 4.58 5.22 2.01
C LEU A 22 3.98 6.59 1.70
N ILE A 23 3.64 6.83 0.43
CA ILE A 23 3.01 8.08 0.00
C ILE A 23 1.64 7.87 -0.66
N GLN A 24 1.44 6.73 -1.33
CA GLN A 24 0.17 6.38 -1.94
C GLN A 24 0.10 4.87 -2.16
N PHE A 25 -1.10 4.38 -2.40
CA PHE A 25 -1.30 3.08 -3.02
C PHE A 25 -2.34 3.20 -4.13
N HIS A 26 -2.30 2.30 -5.10
CA HIS A 26 -3.29 2.18 -6.16
C HIS A 26 -3.48 0.71 -6.55
N LEU A 27 -4.61 0.42 -7.19
CA LEU A 27 -4.94 -0.93 -7.64
C LEU A 27 -5.10 -0.95 -9.14
N HIS A 28 -4.62 -2.03 -9.74
CA HIS A 28 -4.93 -2.43 -11.11
C HIS A 28 -5.83 -3.66 -11.06
N TRP A 29 -6.86 -3.69 -11.89
CA TRP A 29 -7.76 -4.82 -12.02
C TRP A 29 -8.31 -4.91 -13.45
N GLY A 30 -8.62 -6.12 -13.90
CA GLY A 30 -9.17 -6.35 -15.23
C GLY A 30 -10.69 -6.37 -15.23
N SER A 31 -11.28 -6.44 -16.42
CA SER A 31 -12.72 -6.67 -16.55
C SER A 31 -13.11 -8.15 -16.33
N GLY A 32 -12.12 -9.04 -16.25
CA GLY A 32 -12.29 -10.47 -16.04
C GLY A 32 -11.60 -10.97 -14.77
N ASN A 33 -11.96 -12.19 -14.38
CA ASN A 33 -11.49 -12.84 -13.16
C ASN A 33 -10.12 -13.55 -13.32
N ASN A 34 -9.54 -13.53 -14.51
CA ASN A 34 -8.30 -14.21 -14.87
C ASN A 34 -7.23 -13.28 -15.44
N TRP A 35 -7.45 -11.97 -15.39
CA TRP A 35 -6.49 -10.95 -15.83
C TRP A 35 -6.74 -9.63 -15.11
N GLY A 36 -5.69 -8.84 -14.90
CA GLY A 36 -5.82 -7.53 -14.27
C GLY A 36 -4.59 -7.03 -13.52
N SER A 37 -3.70 -7.93 -13.13
CA SER A 37 -2.36 -7.56 -12.65
C SER A 37 -1.49 -7.05 -13.80
N GLU A 38 -0.63 -6.08 -13.52
CA GLU A 38 0.36 -5.60 -14.49
C GLU A 38 1.52 -6.59 -14.60
N HIS A 39 1.99 -7.10 -13.46
CA HIS A 39 2.99 -8.16 -13.42
C HIS A 39 2.34 -9.53 -13.64
N MET A 40 3.16 -10.50 -14.09
CA MET A 40 2.75 -11.88 -14.29
C MET A 40 3.70 -12.82 -13.55
N ILE A 41 3.16 -13.90 -12.99
CA ILE A 41 3.96 -14.99 -12.40
C ILE A 41 3.92 -16.16 -13.38
N ASN A 42 5.08 -16.56 -13.91
CA ASN A 42 5.20 -17.62 -14.92
C ASN A 42 4.28 -17.41 -16.13
N GLY A 43 4.12 -16.16 -16.57
CA GLY A 43 3.25 -15.79 -17.69
C GLY A 43 1.75 -15.75 -17.36
N ILE A 44 1.37 -15.93 -16.09
CA ILE A 44 -0.03 -15.92 -15.65
C ILE A 44 -0.32 -14.59 -14.94
N SER A 45 -1.38 -13.90 -15.37
CA SER A 45 -1.91 -12.69 -14.73
C SER A 45 -2.87 -13.06 -13.60
N CYS A 46 -2.86 -12.27 -12.54
CA CYS A 46 -3.84 -12.33 -11.45
C CYS A 46 -5.01 -11.38 -11.73
N PRO A 47 -6.19 -11.59 -11.12
CA PRO A 47 -7.35 -10.70 -11.27
C PRO A 47 -7.09 -9.22 -10.93
N ALA A 48 -6.21 -8.95 -9.97
CA ALA A 48 -5.85 -7.61 -9.56
C ALA A 48 -4.47 -7.56 -8.89
N GLU A 49 -3.89 -6.37 -8.84
CA GLU A 49 -2.62 -6.06 -8.20
C GLU A 49 -2.69 -4.73 -7.46
N LEU A 50 -2.26 -4.71 -6.19
CA LEU A 50 -2.11 -3.50 -5.38
C LEU A 50 -0.64 -3.06 -5.43
N HIS A 51 -0.42 -1.78 -5.74
CA HIS A 51 0.87 -1.13 -5.64
C HIS A 51 0.88 -0.20 -4.45
N CYS A 52 1.77 -0.45 -3.49
CA CYS A 52 2.10 0.48 -2.42
C CYS A 52 3.38 1.23 -2.82
N VAL A 53 3.28 2.53 -3.04
CA VAL A 53 4.40 3.36 -3.53
C VAL A 53 5.07 4.08 -2.37
N PHE A 54 6.37 3.86 -2.25
CA PHE A 54 7.21 4.44 -1.22
C PHE A 54 8.29 5.34 -1.83
N ILE A 55 8.58 6.44 -1.14
CA ILE A 55 9.64 7.38 -1.49
C ILE A 55 10.82 7.19 -0.54
N ASN A 56 12.05 7.19 -1.08
CA ASN A 56 13.27 7.09 -0.29
C ASN A 56 13.37 8.28 0.67
N THR A 57 13.64 8.01 1.96
CA THR A 57 13.71 9.06 2.99
C THR A 57 14.89 10.01 2.81
N LYS A 58 15.87 9.69 1.95
CA LYS A 58 16.94 10.62 1.55
C LYS A 58 16.41 11.87 0.81
N TYR A 59 15.23 11.79 0.22
CA TYR A 59 14.64 12.86 -0.58
C TYR A 59 13.47 13.53 0.14
N ALA A 60 13.47 14.86 0.15
CA ALA A 60 12.43 15.64 0.81
C ALA A 60 11.07 15.52 0.09
N THR A 61 11.09 15.51 -1.25
CA THR A 61 9.88 15.56 -2.09
C THR A 61 9.87 14.48 -3.17
N MET A 62 8.67 14.10 -3.60
CA MET A 62 8.45 13.14 -4.68
C MET A 62 9.12 13.61 -5.97
N GLU A 63 8.95 14.87 -6.32
CA GLU A 63 9.50 15.50 -7.53
C GLU A 63 11.02 15.39 -7.58
N THR A 64 11.68 15.45 -6.42
CA THR A 64 13.12 15.23 -6.34
C THR A 64 13.44 13.74 -6.45
N ALA A 65 12.74 12.89 -5.70
CA ALA A 65 13.04 11.47 -5.67
C ALA A 65 12.94 10.81 -7.06
N ILE A 66 11.93 11.15 -7.86
CA ILE A 66 11.73 10.54 -9.19
C ILE A 66 12.87 10.80 -10.18
N THR A 67 13.75 11.77 -9.92
CA THR A 67 14.90 12.05 -10.80
C THR A 67 16.10 11.14 -10.51
N TYR A 68 16.01 10.30 -9.47
CA TYR A 68 17.06 9.37 -9.08
C TYR A 68 16.60 7.92 -9.17
N SER A 69 17.53 7.04 -9.54
CA SER A 69 17.26 5.61 -9.73
C SER A 69 16.84 4.88 -8.46
N ASP A 70 17.23 5.38 -7.28
CA ASP A 70 16.86 4.83 -5.98
C ASP A 70 15.77 5.64 -5.26
N GLY A 71 15.09 6.53 -5.99
CA GLY A 71 14.07 7.44 -5.47
C GLY A 71 12.80 6.76 -4.96
N LEU A 72 12.38 5.69 -5.62
CA LEU A 72 11.13 5.00 -5.33
C LEU A 72 11.34 3.52 -5.07
N SER A 73 10.48 2.97 -4.24
CA SER A 73 10.28 1.52 -4.10
C SER A 73 8.79 1.24 -4.15
N VAL A 74 8.38 0.22 -4.92
CA VAL A 74 6.98 -0.19 -5.06
C VAL A 74 6.84 -1.62 -4.61
N VAL A 75 5.91 -1.85 -3.67
CA VAL A 75 5.53 -3.20 -3.25
C VAL A 75 4.28 -3.60 -4.02
N GLY A 76 4.41 -4.58 -4.92
CA GLY A 76 3.30 -5.21 -5.64
C GLY A 76 2.71 -6.37 -4.85
N ILE A 77 1.39 -6.39 -4.69
CA ILE A 77 0.65 -7.43 -3.98
C ILE A 77 -0.44 -7.97 -4.91
N PHE A 78 -0.33 -9.23 -5.29
CA PHE A 78 -1.31 -9.91 -6.13
C PHE A 78 -2.57 -10.30 -5.36
N PHE A 79 -3.73 -10.13 -5.99
CA PHE A 79 -5.02 -10.56 -5.47
C PHE A 79 -5.50 -11.78 -6.26
N GLN A 80 -5.83 -12.84 -5.53
CA GLN A 80 -6.40 -14.07 -6.10
C GLN A 80 -7.83 -14.26 -5.62
N LEU A 81 -8.70 -14.72 -6.52
CA LEU A 81 -10.05 -15.13 -6.15
C LEU A 81 -10.00 -16.43 -5.35
N GLY A 82 -10.66 -16.44 -4.20
CA GLY A 82 -10.73 -17.60 -3.31
C GLY A 82 -12.15 -17.89 -2.86
N LYS A 83 -12.39 -19.12 -2.40
CA LYS A 83 -13.68 -19.55 -1.82
C LYS A 83 -13.94 -18.97 -0.43
N SER A 84 -12.89 -18.51 0.23
CA SER A 84 -12.97 -17.90 1.56
C SER A 84 -13.64 -16.53 1.43
N SER A 85 -14.69 -16.32 2.23
CA SER A 85 -15.21 -15.01 2.57
C SER A 85 -14.13 -14.28 3.36
N ASN A 86 -13.08 -13.81 2.68
CA ASN A 86 -11.97 -13.13 3.32
C ASN A 86 -12.58 -11.98 4.12
N ASN A 87 -12.58 -12.11 5.45
CA ASN A 87 -13.06 -11.09 6.39
C ASN A 87 -12.06 -9.92 6.47
N ASN A 88 -11.48 -9.57 5.34
CA ASN A 88 -10.63 -8.41 5.18
C ASN A 88 -11.52 -7.18 5.18
N ASN A 89 -11.73 -6.62 6.37
CA ASN A 89 -12.57 -5.45 6.56
C ASN A 89 -12.02 -4.23 5.81
N ALA A 90 -10.70 -4.11 5.65
CA ALA A 90 -10.09 -3.04 4.86
C ALA A 90 -10.47 -3.16 3.38
N LEU A 91 -10.36 -4.35 2.79
CA LEU A 91 -10.78 -4.57 1.40
C LEU A 91 -12.29 -4.35 1.21
N LYS A 92 -13.13 -4.85 2.13
CA LYS A 92 -14.58 -4.59 2.10
C LYS A 92 -14.88 -3.09 2.15
N ARG A 93 -14.16 -2.34 2.99
CA ARG A 93 -14.30 -0.88 3.10
C ARG A 93 -13.90 -0.18 1.80
N LEU A 94 -12.76 -0.56 1.22
CA LEU A 94 -12.30 -0.03 -0.07
C LEU A 94 -13.35 -0.28 -1.17
N CYS A 95 -13.84 -1.52 -1.30
CA CYS A 95 -14.89 -1.83 -2.28
C CYS A 95 -16.16 -1.00 -2.06
N SER A 96 -16.57 -0.79 -0.82
CA SER A 96 -17.74 0.03 -0.49
C SER A 96 -17.53 1.51 -0.87
N LEU A 97 -16.35 2.06 -0.58
CA LEU A 97 -16.03 3.45 -0.90
C LEU A 97 -15.95 3.65 -2.42
N LEU A 98 -15.26 2.75 -3.13
CA LEU A 98 -15.13 2.79 -4.58
C LEU A 98 -16.49 2.77 -5.30
N LYS A 99 -17.42 1.90 -4.87
CA LYS A 99 -18.78 1.85 -5.45
C LYS A 99 -19.54 3.18 -5.36
N SER A 100 -19.25 3.96 -4.32
CA SER A 100 -19.94 5.22 -4.06
C SER A 100 -19.20 6.45 -4.62
N THR A 101 -17.97 6.27 -5.11
CA THR A 101 -17.09 7.37 -5.56
C THR A 101 -17.16 7.49 -7.07
N LYS A 102 -17.44 8.68 -7.58
CA LYS A 102 -17.46 8.95 -9.02
C LYS A 102 -16.10 9.43 -9.51
N LYS A 103 -15.90 9.41 -10.82
CA LYS A 103 -14.70 9.96 -11.46
C LYS A 103 -14.50 11.42 -11.05
N GLY A 104 -13.30 11.74 -10.56
CA GLY A 104 -12.94 13.08 -10.09
C GLY A 104 -13.37 13.40 -8.66
N GLU A 105 -14.14 12.52 -8.01
CA GLU A 105 -14.46 12.67 -6.59
C GLU A 105 -13.34 12.10 -5.71
N SER A 106 -13.17 12.70 -4.54
CA SER A 106 -12.32 12.19 -3.48
C SER A 106 -13.18 11.95 -2.24
N LYS A 107 -12.88 10.88 -1.50
CA LYS A 107 -13.54 10.56 -0.24
C LYS A 107 -12.52 10.23 0.82
N ASP A 108 -12.75 10.72 2.02
CA ASP A 108 -11.95 10.34 3.18
C ASP A 108 -12.22 8.88 3.55
N ILE A 109 -11.14 8.14 3.75
CA ILE A 109 -11.22 6.77 4.26
C ILE A 109 -11.31 6.84 5.78
N GLN A 110 -12.53 6.72 6.30
CA GLN A 110 -12.83 6.70 7.74
C GLN A 110 -13.52 5.38 8.13
N PRO A 111 -13.17 4.74 9.26
CA PRO A 111 -11.95 4.97 10.04
C PRO A 111 -10.70 4.67 9.21
N MET A 112 -9.52 5.04 9.75
CA MET A 112 -8.25 4.82 9.08
C MET A 112 -8.09 3.37 8.62
N LEU A 113 -7.61 3.19 7.39
CA LEU A 113 -7.41 1.88 6.78
C LEU A 113 -6.17 1.20 7.38
N ASP A 114 -6.33 0.00 7.95
CA ASP A 114 -5.19 -0.81 8.37
C ASP A 114 -4.57 -1.56 7.18
N LEU A 115 -3.50 -1.01 6.61
CA LEU A 115 -2.81 -1.58 5.47
C LEU A 115 -2.18 -2.95 5.76
N ASN A 116 -1.89 -3.29 7.03
CA ASN A 116 -1.36 -4.62 7.35
C ASN A 116 -2.34 -5.73 6.98
N THR A 117 -3.64 -5.43 7.02
CA THR A 117 -4.67 -6.40 6.64
C THR A 117 -4.69 -6.69 5.13
N LEU A 118 -4.08 -5.83 4.31
CA LEU A 118 -3.94 -6.03 2.86
C LEU A 118 -2.66 -6.79 2.49
N LEU A 119 -1.74 -6.99 3.44
CA LEU A 119 -0.51 -7.73 3.19
C LEU A 119 -0.74 -9.24 3.24
N PRO A 120 -0.07 -10.02 2.38
CA PRO A 120 -0.07 -11.48 2.49
C PRO A 120 0.59 -11.92 3.80
N ILE A 121 0.08 -13.01 4.38
CA ILE A 121 0.47 -13.54 5.70
C ILE A 121 1.96 -13.98 5.74
N TYR A 122 2.59 -14.20 4.58
CA TYR A 122 3.95 -14.72 4.44
C TYR A 122 4.98 -13.68 3.95
N ILE A 123 4.91 -12.45 4.44
CA ILE A 123 6.06 -11.54 4.31
C ILE A 123 6.98 -11.76 5.52
N PRO A 124 8.22 -12.27 5.36
CA PRO A 124 9.20 -12.28 6.43
C PRO A 124 9.55 -10.84 6.77
N LYS A 125 8.80 -10.26 7.72
CA LYS A 125 9.04 -8.97 8.37
C LYS A 125 9.44 -7.84 7.40
N VAL A 126 8.52 -7.41 6.54
CA VAL A 126 8.41 -5.96 6.35
C VAL A 126 7.97 -5.44 7.72
N LYS A 127 8.91 -4.85 8.46
CA LYS A 127 8.59 -4.19 9.73
C LYS A 127 7.83 -2.90 9.39
N ILE A 128 6.52 -3.00 9.21
CA ILE A 128 5.65 -1.84 9.36
C ILE A 128 5.67 -1.50 10.85
N ASN A 129 6.65 -0.69 11.25
CA ASN A 129 6.71 -0.19 12.61
C ASN A 129 5.52 0.78 12.80
N GLN A 130 4.46 0.31 13.45
CA GLN A 130 3.48 1.18 14.10
C GLN A 130 3.99 1.45 15.53
N PRO A 131 4.22 2.71 15.96
CA PRO A 131 4.70 2.96 17.31
C PRO A 131 3.61 2.67 18.35
N ILE A 132 4.06 2.06 19.45
CA ILE A 132 3.28 1.65 20.63
C ILE A 132 3.41 2.77 21.69
N GLY A 133 2.31 3.44 22.02
CA GLY A 133 2.13 4.09 23.34
C GLY A 133 2.73 5.50 23.56
N CYS A 134 2.01 6.27 24.39
CA CYS A 134 2.12 7.70 24.70
C CYS A 134 2.95 7.98 25.98
N LYS A 135 3.53 9.19 26.11
CA LYS A 135 3.63 9.89 27.41
C LYS A 135 3.34 11.40 27.26
N ARG A 136 2.57 11.92 28.24
CA ARG A 136 2.12 13.31 28.40
C ARG A 136 3.17 14.12 29.15
N GLU A 137 3.40 15.36 28.72
CA GLU A 137 3.71 16.54 29.55
C GLU A 137 3.00 17.77 28.95
#